data_AF-A0A2M7TZV5-F1
#
_entry.id   AF-A0A2M7TZV5-F1
#
_cell.length_a   1.000
_cell.length_b   1.000
_cell.length_c   1.000
_cell.angle_alpha   90.00
_cell.angle_beta   90.00
_cell.angle_gamma   90.00
#
_symmetry.space_group_name_H-M   'P 1'
#
loop_
_entity.id
_entity.type
_entity.pdbx_description
1 polymer ?
#
loop_
_entity_poly.entity_id
_entity_poly.type
_entity_poly.pdbx_seq_one_letter_code
_entity_poly.pdbx_strand_id
1 'polypeptide(L)'
;MTIWWLALILATIGSAGIAFIWLAVRLGRNAPAAKLGSKNPAGTIESAAKEDVDRIFNNEFREELRNRGRLHFEKIIGENAMFLQQDLRLTMSQLNEFMKDEITNKLKEEFGKYEESIDDAKQLAIDSIQKTNVAIDEQRHVLSDQVQQEILAEKQQLMKRFEDNMADIVNHYVLAAVGSQIDLTDQLDYILSEMETNKKAIIEDILSGA
;
A
#
# COMPACT_ATOMS: atom_id res chain seq x y z
N MET A 1 -47.95 -32.00 105.86
CA MET A 1 -47.12 -33.14 105.44
C MET A 1 -46.73 -33.94 106.66
N THR A 2 -47.37 -35.08 106.91
CA THR A 2 -47.10 -35.92 108.10
C THR A 2 -45.86 -36.79 107.88
N ILE A 3 -45.11 -37.09 108.94
CA ILE A 3 -43.88 -37.91 108.93
C ILE A 3 -44.08 -39.26 108.24
N TRP A 4 -45.30 -39.81 108.30
CA TRP A 4 -45.71 -41.04 107.63
C TRP A 4 -45.64 -40.97 106.09
N TRP A 5 -45.89 -39.81 105.50
CA TRP A 5 -45.83 -39.63 104.04
C TRP A 5 -44.39 -39.62 103.53
N LEU A 6 -43.47 -39.08 104.34
CA LEU A 6 -42.03 -39.05 104.04
C LEU A 6 -41.42 -40.46 104.09
N ALA A 7 -41.84 -41.30 105.04
CA ALA A 7 -41.43 -42.69 105.13
C ALA A 7 -41.88 -43.52 103.91
N LEU A 8 -43.09 -43.26 103.38
CA LEU A 8 -43.63 -43.95 102.20
C LEU A 8 -42.88 -43.60 100.91
N ILE A 9 -42.46 -42.34 100.75
CA ILE A 9 -41.66 -41.88 99.61
C ILE A 9 -40.24 -42.46 99.67
N LEU A 10 -39.63 -42.47 100.86
CA LEU A 10 -38.31 -43.09 101.06
C LEU A 10 -38.33 -44.60 100.77
N ALA A 11 -39.39 -45.31 101.17
CA ALA A 11 -39.54 -46.73 100.90
C ALA A 11 -39.69 -47.05 99.40
N THR A 12 -40.45 -46.24 98.66
CA THR A 12 -40.64 -46.42 97.21
C THR A 12 -39.39 -46.08 96.39
N ILE A 13 -38.65 -45.04 96.77
CA ILE A 13 -37.35 -44.73 96.14
C ILE A 13 -36.32 -45.82 96.43
N GLY A 14 -36.28 -46.32 97.66
CA GLY A 14 -35.40 -47.43 98.05
C GLY A 14 -35.68 -48.72 97.27
N SER A 15 -36.96 -49.09 97.10
CA SER A 15 -37.31 -50.31 96.35
C SER A 15 -37.01 -50.18 94.86
N ALA A 16 -37.22 -49.00 94.27
CA ALA A 16 -36.88 -48.73 92.87
C ALA A 16 -35.36 -48.81 92.63
N GLY A 17 -34.54 -48.29 93.55
CA GLY A 17 -33.09 -48.37 93.48
C GLY A 17 -32.57 -49.82 93.52
N ILE A 18 -33.10 -50.64 94.42
CA ILE A 18 -32.72 -52.06 94.53
C ILE A 18 -33.13 -52.84 93.27
N ALA A 19 -34.32 -52.57 92.72
CA ALA A 19 -34.78 -53.19 91.47
C ALA A 19 -33.88 -52.82 90.28
N PHE A 20 -33.42 -51.58 90.20
CA PHE A 20 -32.52 -51.12 89.14
C PHE A 20 -31.13 -51.78 89.23
N ILE A 21 -30.56 -51.89 90.43
CA ILE A 21 -29.28 -52.58 90.64
C ILE A 21 -29.40 -54.06 90.28
N TRP A 22 -30.49 -54.71 90.68
CA TRP A 22 -30.73 -56.12 90.32
C TRP A 22 -30.86 -56.33 88.82
N LEU A 23 -31.56 -55.42 88.11
CA LEU A 23 -31.69 -55.45 86.66
C LEU A 23 -30.34 -55.22 85.96
N ALA A 24 -29.55 -54.25 86.43
CA ALA A 24 -28.21 -53.98 85.90
C ALA A 24 -27.25 -55.17 86.07
N VAL A 25 -27.26 -55.82 87.24
CA VAL A 25 -26.43 -57.02 87.49
C VAL A 25 -26.90 -58.20 86.64
N ARG A 26 -28.21 -58.37 86.44
CA ARG A 26 -28.74 -59.47 85.62
C ARG A 26 -28.47 -59.27 84.13
N LEU A 27 -28.51 -58.04 83.61
CA LEU A 27 -28.12 -57.73 82.24
C LEU A 27 -26.60 -57.84 82.03
N GLY A 28 -25.78 -57.48 83.02
CA GLY A 28 -24.32 -57.63 82.95
C GLY A 28 -23.84 -59.09 82.98
N ARG A 29 -24.57 -60.00 83.65
CA ARG A 29 -24.23 -61.43 83.74
C ARG A 29 -24.57 -62.25 82.49
N ASN A 30 -25.44 -61.73 81.62
CA ASN A 30 -25.93 -62.41 80.41
C ASN A 30 -25.52 -61.73 79.10
N ALA A 31 -24.59 -60.77 79.15
CA ALA A 31 -23.93 -60.30 77.94
C ALA A 31 -23.06 -61.43 77.38
N PRO A 32 -23.28 -61.89 76.13
CA PRO A 32 -22.42 -62.91 75.54
C PRO A 32 -21.00 -62.35 75.48
N ALA A 33 -20.07 -63.03 76.15
CA ALA A 33 -18.65 -62.80 76.00
C ALA A 33 -18.30 -62.95 74.52
N ALA A 34 -18.21 -61.82 73.80
CA ALA A 34 -17.63 -61.76 72.48
C ALA A 34 -16.20 -62.27 72.62
N LYS A 35 -15.98 -63.49 72.17
CA LYS A 35 -14.67 -64.15 72.10
C LYS A 35 -13.70 -63.20 71.41
N LEU A 36 -12.83 -62.53 72.17
CA LEU A 36 -11.55 -62.05 71.65
C LEU A 36 -10.71 -63.29 71.36
N GLY A 37 -10.99 -63.91 70.21
CA GLY A 37 -10.07 -64.84 69.58
C GLY A 37 -8.83 -64.06 69.18
N SER A 38 -7.70 -64.44 69.74
CA SER A 38 -6.36 -64.13 69.25
C SER A 38 -6.28 -64.32 67.74
N LYS A 39 -6.43 -63.23 66.99
CA LYS A 39 -6.02 -63.07 65.59
C LYS A 39 -5.49 -61.64 65.48
N ASN A 40 -4.26 -61.52 64.97
CA ASN A 40 -3.52 -60.27 64.82
C ASN A 40 -4.41 -59.05 64.49
N PRO A 41 -4.43 -57.99 65.31
CA PRO A 41 -5.21 -56.78 65.05
C PRO A 41 -4.75 -56.02 63.78
N ALA A 42 -3.56 -56.33 63.27
CA ALA A 42 -3.06 -55.78 62.02
C ALA A 42 -3.87 -56.27 60.80
N GLY A 43 -4.32 -57.53 60.78
CA GLY A 43 -5.00 -58.11 59.61
C GLY A 43 -6.47 -57.68 59.48
N THR A 44 -7.13 -57.34 60.58
CA THR A 44 -8.54 -56.90 60.60
C THR A 44 -8.71 -55.42 60.30
N ILE A 45 -7.75 -54.59 60.70
CA ILE A 45 -7.70 -53.17 60.31
C ILE A 45 -7.34 -53.06 58.82
N GLU A 46 -6.41 -53.89 58.33
CA GLU A 46 -6.05 -53.91 56.91
C GLU A 46 -7.21 -54.36 56.02
N SER A 47 -8.00 -55.37 56.44
CA SER A 47 -9.17 -55.81 55.67
C SER A 47 -10.29 -54.76 55.68
N ALA A 48 -10.56 -54.13 56.83
CA ALA A 48 -11.57 -53.08 56.94
C ALA A 48 -11.17 -51.82 56.12
N ALA A 49 -9.88 -51.47 56.11
CA ALA A 49 -9.39 -50.38 55.28
C ALA A 49 -9.49 -50.69 53.78
N LYS A 50 -9.24 -51.93 53.36
CA LYS A 50 -9.42 -52.34 51.95
C LYS A 50 -10.88 -52.27 51.51
N GLU A 51 -11.80 -52.74 52.35
CA GLU A 51 -13.24 -52.69 52.06
C GLU A 51 -13.77 -51.25 51.98
N ASP A 52 -13.27 -50.35 52.84
CA ASP A 52 -13.66 -48.94 52.83
C ASP A 52 -13.07 -48.20 51.60
N VAL A 53 -11.84 -48.54 51.19
CA VAL A 53 -11.24 -48.04 49.94
C VAL A 53 -12.04 -48.50 48.71
N ASP A 54 -12.47 -49.76 48.67
CA ASP A 54 -13.29 -50.28 47.56
C ASP A 54 -14.68 -49.63 47.52
N ARG A 55 -15.22 -49.19 48.66
CA ARG A 55 -16.47 -48.45 48.74
C ARG A 55 -16.33 -46.98 48.36
N ILE A 56 -15.22 -46.32 48.75
CA ILE A 56 -14.92 -44.93 48.40
C ILE A 56 -14.54 -44.80 46.91
N PHE A 57 -13.83 -45.77 46.35
CA PHE A 57 -13.47 -45.85 44.93
C PHE A 57 -14.26 -46.91 44.18
N ASN A 58 -15.55 -47.00 44.49
CA ASN A 58 -16.45 -47.94 43.83
C ASN A 58 -16.59 -47.62 42.32
N ASN A 59 -17.18 -48.55 41.57
CA ASN A 59 -17.38 -48.38 40.14
C ASN A 59 -18.24 -47.15 39.80
N GLU A 60 -19.17 -46.76 40.67
CA GLU A 60 -20.01 -45.57 40.51
C GLU A 60 -19.20 -44.27 40.57
N PHE A 61 -18.30 -44.13 41.55
CA PHE A 61 -17.39 -42.97 41.65
C PHE A 61 -16.43 -42.90 40.47
N ARG A 62 -15.93 -44.05 39.98
CA ARG A 62 -15.09 -44.11 38.78
C ARG A 62 -15.86 -43.68 37.53
N GLU A 63 -17.13 -44.07 37.43
CA GLU A 63 -18.00 -43.65 36.33
C GLU A 63 -18.36 -42.17 36.41
N GLU A 64 -18.64 -41.63 37.60
CA GLU A 64 -18.88 -40.20 37.79
C GLU A 64 -17.63 -39.37 37.49
N LEU A 65 -16.45 -39.79 37.97
CA LEU A 65 -15.18 -39.14 37.64
C LEU A 65 -14.92 -39.18 36.14
N ARG A 66 -15.18 -40.30 35.47
CA ARG A 66 -15.04 -40.43 34.01
C ARG A 66 -16.02 -39.51 33.27
N ASN A 67 -17.27 -39.46 33.69
CA ASN A 67 -18.28 -38.61 33.09
C ASN A 67 -17.98 -37.12 33.32
N ARG A 68 -17.59 -36.74 34.54
CA ARG A 68 -17.19 -35.37 34.88
C ARG A 68 -15.92 -34.97 34.14
N GLY A 69 -14.95 -35.87 34.04
CA GLY A 69 -13.74 -35.69 33.23
C GLY A 69 -14.10 -35.44 31.76
N ARG A 70 -14.95 -36.29 31.16
CA ARG A 70 -15.43 -36.10 29.78
C ARG A 70 -16.12 -34.76 29.59
N LEU A 71 -17.05 -34.39 30.49
CA LEU A 71 -17.75 -33.11 30.45
C LEU A 71 -16.79 -31.92 30.58
N HIS A 72 -15.81 -32.00 31.48
CA HIS A 72 -14.79 -30.96 31.62
C HIS A 72 -13.90 -30.86 30.37
N PHE A 73 -13.47 -31.97 29.79
CA PHE A 73 -12.68 -31.95 28.56
C PHE A 73 -13.47 -31.40 27.38
N GLU A 74 -14.73 -31.81 27.22
CA GLU A 74 -15.61 -31.28 26.17
C GLU A 74 -15.81 -29.78 26.32
N LYS A 75 -16.04 -29.30 27.56
CA LYS A 75 -16.13 -27.88 27.87
C LYS A 75 -14.84 -27.14 27.51
N ILE A 76 -13.67 -27.63 27.94
CA ILE A 76 -12.38 -26.99 27.68
C ILE A 76 -12.07 -26.97 26.17
N ILE A 77 -12.36 -28.05 25.45
CA ILE A 77 -12.17 -28.10 23.99
C ILE A 77 -13.11 -27.10 23.29
N GLY A 78 -14.37 -27.04 23.70
CA GLY A 78 -15.33 -26.07 23.16
C GLY A 78 -14.92 -24.62 23.42
N GLU A 79 -14.51 -24.30 24.66
CA GLU A 79 -14.02 -22.97 25.03
C GLU A 79 -12.75 -22.60 24.26
N ASN A 80 -11.78 -23.51 24.16
CA ASN A 80 -10.54 -23.25 23.42
C ASN A 80 -10.78 -23.10 21.92
N ALA A 81 -11.66 -23.90 21.32
CA ALA A 81 -12.03 -23.76 19.92
C ALA A 81 -12.74 -22.41 19.66
N MET A 82 -13.61 -21.99 20.58
CA MET A 82 -14.25 -20.68 20.54
C MET A 82 -13.23 -19.55 20.62
N PHE A 83 -12.26 -19.61 21.55
CA PHE A 83 -11.20 -18.61 21.66
C PHE A 83 -10.33 -18.54 20.42
N LEU A 84 -9.92 -19.70 19.88
CA LEU A 84 -9.14 -19.74 18.65
C LEU A 84 -9.91 -19.14 17.48
N GLN A 85 -11.20 -19.47 17.32
CA GLN A 85 -12.02 -18.90 16.26
C GLN A 85 -12.19 -17.39 16.41
N GLN A 86 -12.38 -16.91 17.65
CA GLN A 86 -12.45 -15.49 17.94
C GLN A 86 -11.14 -14.79 17.58
N ASP A 87 -10.00 -15.35 17.98
CA ASP A 87 -8.68 -14.80 17.71
C ASP A 87 -8.36 -14.76 16.22
N LEU A 88 -8.65 -15.84 15.49
CA LEU A 88 -8.52 -15.88 14.04
C LEU A 88 -9.41 -14.83 13.36
N ARG A 89 -10.64 -14.64 13.83
CA ARG A 89 -11.54 -13.61 13.28
C ARG A 89 -11.01 -12.20 13.54
N LEU A 90 -10.51 -11.94 14.75
CA LEU A 90 -9.93 -10.64 15.11
C LEU A 90 -8.67 -10.37 14.30
N THR A 91 -7.75 -11.34 14.23
CA THR A 91 -6.52 -11.26 13.44
C THR A 91 -6.83 -11.06 11.96
N MET A 92 -7.81 -11.76 11.40
CA MET A 92 -8.23 -11.59 10.01
C MET A 92 -8.79 -10.18 9.76
N SER A 93 -9.57 -9.63 10.71
CA SER A 93 -10.08 -8.26 10.61
C SER A 93 -8.94 -7.23 10.65
N GLN A 94 -8.02 -7.37 11.60
CA GLN A 94 -6.87 -6.50 11.75
C GLN A 94 -5.94 -6.56 10.53
N LEU A 95 -5.67 -7.77 10.02
CA LEU A 95 -4.87 -7.95 8.81
C LEU A 95 -5.55 -7.29 7.60
N ASN A 96 -6.86 -7.43 7.45
CA ASN A 96 -7.59 -6.79 6.36
C ASN A 96 -7.57 -5.27 6.44
N GLU A 97 -7.72 -4.70 7.64
CA GLU A 97 -7.60 -3.25 7.87
C GLU A 97 -6.18 -2.76 7.58
N PHE A 98 -5.18 -3.42 8.15
CA PHE A 98 -3.78 -3.14 7.90
C PHE A 98 -3.42 -3.19 6.41
N MET A 99 -3.83 -4.24 5.69
CA MET A 99 -3.57 -4.34 4.25
C MET A 99 -4.25 -3.22 3.47
N LYS A 100 -5.48 -2.84 3.80
CA LYS A 100 -6.17 -1.73 3.13
C LYS A 100 -5.45 -0.41 3.34
N ASP A 101 -5.01 -0.15 4.57
CA ASP A 101 -4.29 1.07 4.91
C ASP A 101 -2.92 1.10 4.23
N GLU A 102 -2.17 0.00 4.28
CA GLU A 102 -0.87 -0.11 3.64
C GLU A 102 -0.96 0.05 2.12
N ILE A 103 -1.91 -0.64 1.47
CA ILE A 103 -2.16 -0.50 0.03
C ILE A 103 -2.55 0.94 -0.31
N THR A 104 -3.42 1.56 0.47
CA THR A 104 -3.87 2.94 0.24
C THR A 104 -2.71 3.93 0.39
N ASN A 105 -1.89 3.77 1.42
CA ASN A 105 -0.74 4.64 1.68
C ASN A 105 0.31 4.48 0.59
N LYS A 106 0.63 3.24 0.23
CA LYS A 106 1.60 2.96 -0.83
C LYS A 106 1.11 3.47 -2.19
N LEU A 107 -0.17 3.28 -2.52
CA LEU A 107 -0.75 3.86 -3.74
C LEU A 107 -0.68 5.38 -3.74
N LYS A 108 -1.04 6.06 -2.64
CA LYS A 108 -0.93 7.52 -2.54
C LYS A 108 0.51 8.01 -2.72
N GLU A 109 1.47 7.34 -2.09
CA GLU A 109 2.89 7.65 -2.22
C GLU A 109 3.36 7.52 -3.68
N GLU A 110 3.06 6.39 -4.32
CA GLU A 110 3.47 6.16 -5.71
C GLU A 110 2.73 7.08 -6.69
N PHE A 111 1.43 7.38 -6.47
CA PHE A 111 0.72 8.38 -7.27
C PHE A 111 1.31 9.78 -7.11
N GLY A 112 1.72 10.18 -5.92
CA GLY A 112 2.40 11.46 -5.69
C GLY A 112 3.73 11.54 -6.45
N LYS A 113 4.53 10.48 -6.41
CA LYS A 113 5.79 10.41 -7.21
C LYS A 113 5.52 10.45 -8.71
N TYR A 114 4.47 9.77 -9.18
CA TYR A 114 4.09 9.81 -10.59
C TYR A 114 3.60 11.19 -11.01
N GLU A 115 2.81 11.88 -10.18
CA GLU A 115 2.37 13.25 -10.42
C GLU A 115 3.56 14.21 -10.55
N GLU A 116 4.51 14.13 -9.60
CA GLU A 116 5.77 14.90 -9.65
C GLU A 116 6.57 14.62 -10.91
N SER A 117 6.79 13.33 -11.24
CA SER A 117 7.52 12.93 -12.45
C SER A 117 6.86 13.42 -13.74
N ILE A 118 5.53 13.44 -13.79
CA ILE A 118 4.76 13.94 -14.94
C ILE A 118 4.90 15.45 -15.04
N ASP A 119 4.83 16.18 -13.93
CA ASP A 119 4.99 17.65 -13.96
C ASP A 119 6.41 18.04 -14.38
N ASP A 120 7.43 17.34 -13.88
CA ASP A 120 8.82 17.51 -14.30
C ASP A 120 9.00 17.25 -15.80
N ALA A 121 8.45 16.13 -16.31
CA ALA A 121 8.50 15.80 -17.73
C ALA A 121 7.78 16.86 -18.59
N LYS A 122 6.66 17.39 -18.09
CA LYS A 122 5.92 18.47 -18.75
C LYS A 122 6.72 19.77 -18.77
N GLN A 123 7.34 20.16 -17.66
CA GLN A 123 8.22 21.34 -17.61
C GLN A 123 9.40 21.17 -18.56
N LEU A 124 10.05 20.01 -18.57
CA LEU A 124 11.15 19.72 -19.49
C LEU A 124 10.72 19.82 -20.96
N ALA A 125 9.51 19.34 -21.28
CA ALA A 125 8.96 19.46 -22.63
C ALA A 125 8.69 20.92 -23.01
N ILE A 126 8.12 21.72 -22.10
CA ILE A 126 7.90 23.15 -22.31
C ILE A 126 9.22 23.87 -22.55
N ASP A 127 10.22 23.63 -21.70
CA ASP A 127 11.56 24.20 -21.82
C ASP A 127 12.23 23.81 -23.14
N SER A 128 12.08 22.55 -23.55
CA SER A 128 12.62 22.05 -24.81
C SER A 128 11.95 22.73 -26.01
N ILE A 129 10.62 22.85 -26.01
CA ILE A 129 9.87 23.56 -27.06
C ILE A 129 10.31 25.02 -27.11
N GLN A 130 10.46 25.68 -25.96
CA GLN A 130 10.90 27.07 -25.90
C GLN A 130 12.32 27.24 -26.46
N LYS A 131 13.25 26.36 -26.09
CA LYS A 131 14.62 26.35 -26.66
C LYS A 131 14.60 26.08 -28.16
N THR A 132 13.76 25.17 -28.63
CA THR A 132 13.61 24.89 -30.07
C THR A 132 13.05 26.10 -30.81
N ASN A 133 12.07 26.81 -30.26
CA ASN A 133 11.54 28.03 -30.89
C ASN A 133 12.62 29.12 -31.01
N VAL A 134 13.41 29.33 -29.96
CA VAL A 134 14.54 30.29 -29.99
C VAL A 134 15.56 29.90 -31.05
N ALA A 135 15.97 28.63 -31.09
CA ALA A 135 16.92 28.14 -32.09
C ALA A 135 16.38 28.24 -33.52
N ILE A 136 15.08 27.99 -33.73
CA ILE A 136 14.42 28.17 -35.02
C ILE A 136 14.43 29.65 -35.42
N ASP A 137 14.10 30.57 -34.53
CA ASP A 137 14.11 32.00 -34.83
C ASP A 137 15.52 32.50 -35.18
N GLU A 138 16.54 32.10 -34.41
CA GLU A 138 17.94 32.38 -34.73
C GLU A 138 18.32 31.83 -36.12
N GLN A 139 17.95 30.59 -36.42
CA GLN A 139 18.22 29.98 -37.71
C GLN A 139 17.49 30.68 -38.85
N ARG A 140 16.24 31.14 -38.64
CA ARG A 140 15.48 31.93 -39.62
C ARG A 140 16.14 33.26 -39.91
N HIS A 141 16.66 33.94 -38.88
CA HIS A 141 17.41 35.19 -39.08
C HIS A 141 18.67 34.96 -39.91
N VAL A 142 19.47 33.95 -39.57
CA VAL A 142 20.70 33.62 -40.33
C VAL A 142 20.36 33.26 -41.79
N LEU A 143 19.33 32.45 -42.02
CA LEU A 143 18.88 32.12 -43.38
C LEU A 143 18.39 33.34 -44.15
N SER A 144 17.64 34.23 -43.49
CA SER A 144 17.19 35.48 -44.11
C SER A 144 18.37 36.35 -44.55
N ASP A 145 19.38 36.49 -43.70
CA ASP A 145 20.58 37.27 -43.99
C ASP A 145 21.39 36.63 -45.13
N GLN A 146 21.55 35.30 -45.12
CA GLN A 146 22.22 34.56 -46.20
C GLN A 146 21.50 34.74 -47.54
N VAL A 147 20.19 34.54 -47.57
CA VAL A 147 19.38 34.73 -48.79
C VAL A 147 19.49 36.16 -49.30
N GLN A 148 19.46 37.16 -48.40
CA GLN A 148 19.63 38.55 -48.80
C GLN A 148 21.02 38.83 -49.40
N GLN A 149 22.08 38.25 -48.83
CA GLN A 149 23.42 38.37 -49.41
C GLN A 149 23.55 37.66 -50.75
N GLU A 150 22.97 36.47 -50.92
CA GLU A 150 22.95 35.77 -52.21
C GLU A 150 22.21 36.58 -53.28
N ILE A 151 21.05 37.15 -52.96
CA ILE A 151 20.30 38.02 -53.88
C ILE A 151 21.14 39.24 -54.29
N LEU A 152 21.85 39.87 -53.34
CA LEU A 152 22.72 41.00 -53.66
C LEU A 152 23.90 40.58 -54.55
N ALA A 153 24.55 39.47 -54.24
CA ALA A 153 25.64 38.94 -55.04
C ALA A 153 25.17 38.58 -56.47
N GLU A 154 24.01 37.95 -56.61
CA GLU A 154 23.42 37.60 -57.91
C GLU A 154 23.03 38.86 -58.69
N LYS A 155 22.40 39.84 -58.05
CA LYS A 155 22.12 41.15 -58.67
C LYS A 155 23.39 41.82 -59.17
N GLN A 156 24.47 41.78 -58.40
CA GLN A 156 25.74 42.38 -58.77
C GLN A 156 26.40 41.65 -59.95
N GLN A 157 26.30 40.32 -60.00
CA GLN A 157 26.72 39.53 -61.16
C GLN A 157 25.88 39.82 -62.41
N LEU A 158 24.55 39.91 -62.27
CA LEU A 158 23.65 40.27 -63.35
C LEU A 158 23.95 41.68 -63.88
N MET A 159 24.17 42.65 -62.98
CA MET A 159 24.54 44.00 -63.34
C MET A 159 25.87 44.02 -64.09
N LYS A 160 26.89 43.31 -63.60
CA LYS A 160 28.18 43.20 -64.29
C LYS A 160 28.04 42.59 -65.69
N ARG A 161 27.25 41.53 -65.85
CA ARG A 161 26.97 40.96 -67.19
C ARG A 161 26.22 41.96 -68.07
N PHE A 162 25.24 42.68 -67.53
CA PHE A 162 24.54 43.72 -68.27
C PHE A 162 25.49 44.84 -68.71
N GLU A 163 26.39 45.28 -67.83
CA GLU A 163 27.42 46.27 -68.11
C GLU A 163 28.40 45.80 -69.19
N ASP A 164 28.85 44.54 -69.12
CA ASP A 164 29.79 43.95 -70.08
C ASP A 164 29.14 43.79 -71.46
N ASN A 165 27.83 43.51 -71.52
CA ASN A 165 27.08 43.34 -72.77
C ASN A 165 26.28 44.59 -73.19
N MET A 166 26.46 45.72 -72.50
CA MET A 166 25.60 46.89 -72.68
C MET A 166 25.66 47.46 -74.10
N ALA A 167 26.86 47.44 -74.71
CA ALA A 167 27.07 47.88 -76.08
C ALA A 167 26.28 47.02 -77.08
N ASP A 168 26.32 45.69 -76.92
CA ASP A 168 25.58 44.75 -77.77
C ASP A 168 24.06 44.84 -77.56
N ILE A 169 23.63 45.02 -76.30
CA ILE A 169 22.21 45.18 -75.95
C ILE A 169 21.66 46.45 -76.61
N VAL A 170 22.33 47.58 -76.44
CA VAL A 170 21.87 48.85 -77.03
C VAL A 170 21.96 48.81 -78.55
N ASN A 171 23.03 48.26 -79.11
CA ASN A 171 23.14 48.05 -80.56
C ASN A 171 21.93 47.27 -81.11
N HIS A 172 21.57 46.15 -80.46
CA HIS A 172 20.39 45.36 -80.85
C HIS A 172 19.08 46.17 -80.78
N TYR A 173 18.84 46.90 -79.69
CA TYR A 173 17.61 47.68 -79.54
C TYR A 173 17.55 48.92 -80.45
N VAL A 174 18.67 49.60 -80.70
CA VAL A 174 18.72 50.75 -81.64
C VAL A 174 18.49 50.27 -83.07
N LEU A 175 19.13 49.18 -83.50
CA LEU A 175 18.89 48.59 -84.81
C LEU A 175 17.44 48.11 -84.99
N ALA A 176 16.84 47.53 -83.95
CA ALA A 176 15.44 47.10 -83.95
C ALA A 176 14.45 48.29 -83.97
N ALA A 177 14.74 49.36 -83.24
CA ALA A 177 13.88 50.56 -83.15
C ALA A 177 13.99 51.45 -84.40
N VAL A 178 15.16 51.52 -85.03
CA VAL A 178 15.39 52.37 -86.22
C VAL A 178 14.99 51.67 -87.51
N GLY A 179 14.85 50.34 -87.51
CA GLY A 179 14.16 49.57 -88.55
C GLY A 179 14.60 49.87 -89.99
N SER A 180 15.58 49.13 -90.51
CA SER A 180 15.85 48.90 -91.95
C SER A 180 16.02 50.11 -92.91
N GLN A 181 15.77 51.36 -92.52
CA GLN A 181 15.59 52.47 -93.46
C GLN A 181 16.51 53.68 -93.24
N ILE A 182 17.42 53.65 -92.26
CA ILE A 182 18.40 54.71 -92.02
C ILE A 182 19.78 54.08 -91.80
N ASP A 183 20.75 54.42 -92.65
CA ASP A 183 22.16 54.02 -92.49
C ASP A 183 22.79 54.89 -91.39
N LEU A 184 22.74 54.38 -90.16
CA LEU A 184 23.29 55.03 -88.96
C LEU A 184 24.66 54.47 -88.59
N THR A 185 25.32 53.71 -89.47
CA THR A 185 26.59 53.03 -89.13
C THR A 185 27.64 54.00 -88.57
N ASP A 186 27.74 55.20 -89.14
CA ASP A 186 28.67 56.25 -88.68
C ASP A 186 28.21 57.00 -87.42
N GLN A 187 26.90 57.05 -87.14
CA GLN A 187 26.35 57.71 -85.95
C GLN A 187 26.24 56.76 -84.75
N LEU A 188 26.15 55.45 -85.00
CA LEU A 188 26.15 54.40 -83.99
C LEU A 188 27.48 54.34 -83.25
N ASP A 189 28.62 54.44 -83.94
CA ASP A 189 29.93 54.49 -83.29
C ASP A 189 30.06 55.71 -82.36
N TYR A 190 29.51 56.86 -82.77
CA TYR A 190 29.49 58.06 -81.92
C TYR A 190 28.58 57.88 -80.70
N ILE A 191 27.39 57.30 -80.87
CA ILE A 191 26.44 57.02 -79.77
C ILE A 191 27.02 55.98 -78.81
N LEU A 192 27.63 54.91 -79.31
CA LEU A 192 28.28 53.87 -78.50
C LEU A 192 29.46 54.45 -77.71
N SER A 193 30.27 55.32 -78.34
CA SER A 193 31.36 56.01 -77.66
C SER A 193 30.88 56.97 -76.57
N GLU A 194 29.82 57.74 -76.82
CA GLU A 194 29.19 58.60 -75.81
C GLU A 194 28.59 57.79 -74.67
N MET A 195 27.94 56.66 -74.96
CA MET A 195 27.42 55.79 -73.90
C MET A 195 28.51 55.06 -73.11
N GLU A 196 29.61 54.64 -73.73
CA GLU A 196 30.76 54.10 -73.01
C GLU A 196 31.37 55.15 -72.07
N THR A 197 31.43 56.40 -72.53
CA THR A 197 31.94 57.53 -71.74
C THR A 197 31.01 57.83 -70.56
N ASN A 198 29.69 57.73 -70.77
CA ASN A 198 28.67 57.98 -69.73
C ASN A 198 28.23 56.72 -68.95
N LYS A 199 28.86 55.57 -69.21
CA LYS A 199 28.51 54.26 -68.61
C LYS A 199 28.37 54.31 -67.09
N LYS A 200 29.26 55.04 -66.40
CA LYS A 200 29.21 55.19 -64.93
C LYS A 200 27.95 55.90 -64.45
N ALA A 201 27.51 56.94 -65.14
CA ALA A 201 26.32 57.71 -64.77
C ALA A 201 25.05 56.87 -64.99
N ILE A 202 24.99 56.10 -66.08
CA ILE A 202 23.87 55.19 -66.37
C ILE A 202 23.74 54.11 -65.29
N ILE A 203 24.86 53.53 -64.84
CA ILE A 203 24.87 52.52 -63.77
C ILE A 203 24.39 53.12 -62.45
N GLU A 204 24.81 54.35 -62.13
CA GLU A 204 24.42 55.05 -60.90
C GLU A 204 22.91 55.37 -60.90
N ASP A 205 22.34 55.77 -62.04
CA ASP A 205 20.89 55.97 -62.21
C ASP A 205 20.12 54.66 -62.01
N ILE A 206 20.55 53.56 -62.63
CA ILE A 206 19.90 52.23 -62.51
C ILE A 206 19.96 51.70 -61.06
N LEU A 207 21.07 51.92 -60.35
CA LEU A 207 21.22 51.53 -58.95
C LEU A 207 20.36 52.37 -58.00
N SER A 208 20.12 53.64 -58.34
CA SER A 208 19.30 54.56 -57.54
C SER A 208 17.78 54.37 -57.74
N GLY A 209 17.37 53.63 -58.78
CA GLY A 209 15.99 53.20 -58.99
C GLY A 209 15.04 54.31 -59.46
N ALA A 210 15.51 55.23 -60.30
CA ALA A 210 14.65 56.16 -61.05
C ALA A 210 13.81 55.43 -62.13
#